data_AF-A0A961S6P4-F1
#
_entry.id   AF-A0A961S6P4-F1
#
_cell.length_a   1.000
_cell.length_b   1.000
_cell.length_c   1.000
_cell.angle_alpha   90.00
_cell.angle_beta   90.00
_cell.angle_gamma   90.00
#
_symmetry.space_group_name_H-M   'P 1'
#
loop_
_entity.id
_entity.type
_entity.pdbx_description
1 polymer ?
#
loop_
_entity_poly.entity_id
_entity_poly.type
_entity_poly.pdbx_seq_one_letter_code
_entity_poly.pdbx_strand_id
1 'polypeptide(L)' 'MKIYVGYDSREDVAWQVCRHSILRHASSPVDIYPLKQAALRELGLYTRGKDTATTEFSLTRFLTPYLAAYDGWSV' A
#
# COMPACT_ATOMS: atom_id res chain seq x y z
N MET A 1 9.18 11.64 2.69
CA MET A 1 9.42 10.32 2.07
C MET A 1 8.09 9.57 1.99
N LYS A 2 7.79 8.92 0.86
CA LYS A 2 6.55 8.15 0.68
C LYS A 2 6.82 6.67 0.93
N ILE A 3 5.98 6.01 1.72
CA ILE A 3 6.04 4.57 2.02
C ILE A 3 4.71 3.96 1.60
N TYR A 4 4.76 2.94 0.75
CA TYR A 4 3.58 2.16 0.37
C TYR A 4 3.64 0.80 1.05
N VAL A 5 2.58 0.44 1.77
CA VAL A 5 2.53 -0.82 2.51
C VAL A 5 1.44 -1.70 1.92
N GLY A 6 1.76 -2.98 1.77
CA GLY A 6 0.77 -3.97 1.42
C GLY A 6 -0.38 -4.01 2.42
N TYR A 7 -1.60 -4.02 1.90
CA TYR A 7 -2.81 -4.03 2.71
C TYR A 7 -3.64 -5.26 2.39
N ASP A 8 -4.24 -5.83 3.43
CA ASP A 8 -5.28 -6.85 3.33
C ASP A 8 -6.40 -6.47 4.29
N SER A 9 -7.64 -6.43 3.82
CA SER A 9 -8.78 -6.01 4.64
C SER A 9 -9.02 -6.92 5.86
N ARG A 10 -8.55 -8.17 5.80
CA ARG A 10 -8.63 -9.12 6.92
C ARG A 10 -7.64 -8.82 8.04
N GLU A 11 -6.59 -8.05 7.75
CA GLU A 11 -5.44 -7.80 8.63
C GLU A 11 -5.24 -6.28 8.88
N ASP A 12 -6.32 -5.51 9.04
CA ASP A 12 -6.23 -4.05 9.24
C ASP A 12 -5.37 -3.67 10.47
N VAL A 13 -5.45 -4.47 11.54
CA VAL A 13 -4.63 -4.26 12.75
C VAL A 13 -3.13 -4.32 12.44
N ALA A 14 -2.69 -5.24 11.58
CA ALA A 14 -1.29 -5.34 11.18
C ALA A 14 -0.84 -4.06 10.45
N TRP A 15 -1.69 -3.50 9.58
CA TRP A 15 -1.45 -2.22 8.94
C TRP A 15 -1.37 -1.06 9.95
N GLN A 16 -2.30 -0.97 10.90
CA GLN A 16 -2.30 0.10 11.91
C GLN A 16 -1.05 0.07 12.79
N VAL A 17 -0.64 -1.13 13.24
CA VAL A 17 0.57 -1.32 14.05
C VAL A 17 1.82 -0.97 13.25
N CYS A 18 1.90 -1.41 11.99
CA CYS A 18 3.00 -1.06 11.08
C CYS A 18 3.10 0.46 10.90
N ARG A 19 1.98 1.12 10.57
CA ARG A 19 1.90 2.58 10.41
C ARG A 19 2.32 3.32 11.68
N HIS A 20 1.80 2.90 12.84
CA HIS A 20 2.15 3.51 14.12
C HIS A 20 3.65 3.36 14.43
N SER A 21 4.21 2.17 14.21
CA SER A 21 5.65 1.91 14.41
C SER A 21 6.51 2.81 13.53
N ILE A 22 6.21 2.89 12.22
CA ILE A 22 6.94 3.76 11.30
C ILE A 22 6.88 5.22 11.77
N LEU A 23 5.69 5.74 12.10
CA LEU A 23 5.54 7.12 12.56
C LEU A 23 6.30 7.40 13.87
N ARG A 24 6.36 6.41 14.77
CA ARG A 24 7.07 6.52 16.05
C ARG A 24 8.59 6.58 15.88
N HIS A 25 9.12 5.85 14.89
CA HIS A 25 10.56 5.69 14.69
C HIS A 25 11.13 6.55 13.55
N ALA A 26 10.28 7.21 12.76
CA ALA A 26 10.73 8.10 11.70
C ALA A 26 11.46 9.33 12.29
N SER A 27 12.67 9.58 11.79
CA SER A 27 13.47 10.76 12.15
C SER A 27 13.10 12.02 11.37
N SER A 28 12.18 11.91 10.41
CA SER A 28 11.67 13.00 9.58
C SER A 28 10.22 12.71 9.17
N PRO A 29 9.45 13.71 8.70
CA PRO A 29 8.09 13.48 8.22
C PRO A 29 8.02 12.46 7.08
N VAL A 30 7.14 11.47 7.25
CA VAL A 30 6.89 10.41 6.27
C VAL A 30 5.40 10.30 5.97
N ASP A 31 5.08 10.07 4.69
CA ASP A 31 3.73 9.79 4.23
C ASP A 31 3.60 8.29 4.01
N ILE A 32 2.61 7.66 4.65
CA ILE A 32 2.45 6.20 4.64
C ILE A 32 1.08 5.87 4.07
N TYR A 33 1.07 5.11 2.98
CA TYR A 33 -0.14 4.79 2.23
C TYR A 33 -0.35 3.27 2.16
N PRO A 34 -1.55 2.77 2.53
CA PRO A 34 -1.90 1.37 2.33
C PRO A 34 -2.34 1.13 0.88
N LEU A 35 -1.89 0.03 0.27
CA LEU A 35 -2.33 -0.38 -1.07
C LEU A 35 -3.70 -1.08 -1.03
N LYS A 36 -4.74 -0.30 -0.70
CA LYS A 36 -6.13 -0.78 -0.61
C LYS A 36 -6.74 -0.97 -2.00
N GLN A 37 -7.27 -2.16 -2.28
CA GLN A 37 -7.91 -2.43 -3.57
C GLN A 37 -9.07 -1.48 -3.87
N ALA A 38 -9.87 -1.11 -2.87
CA ALA A 38 -11.00 -0.20 -3.07
C ALA A 38 -10.54 1.16 -3.63
N ALA A 39 -9.50 1.76 -3.04
CA ALA A 39 -8.93 3.02 -3.51
C ALA A 39 -8.30 2.88 -4.90
N LEU A 40 -7.59 1.77 -5.15
CA LEU A 40 -6.99 1.52 -6.47
C LEU A 40 -8.03 1.31 -7.57
N ARG A 41 -9.20 0.74 -7.25
CA ARG A 41 -10.33 0.59 -8.17
C ARG A 41 -11.00 1.93 -8.46
N GLU A 42 -11.22 2.75 -7.44
CA GLU A 42 -11.78 4.10 -7.58
C GLU A 42 -10.90 4.99 -8.46
N LEU A 43 -9.58 4.86 -8.34
CA LEU A 43 -8.61 5.54 -9.20
C LEU A 43 -8.46 4.92 -10.60
N GLY A 44 -9.16 3.83 -10.90
CA GLY A 44 -9.05 3.11 -12.19
C GLY A 44 -7.73 2.35 -12.39
N LEU A 45 -6.90 2.23 -11.36
CA LEU A 45 -5.58 1.59 -11.41
C LEU A 45 -5.64 0.06 -11.25
N TYR A 46 -6.74 -0.46 -10.71
CA TYR A 46 -6.95 -1.89 -10.54
C TYR A 46 -8.34 -2.28 -11.04
N THR A 47 -8.41 -3.04 -12.14
CA THR A 47 -9.66 -3.37 -12.84
C THR A 47 -10.00 -4.85 -12.85
N ARG A 48 -9.14 -5.70 -12.29
CA ARG A 48 -9.34 -7.16 -12.25
C ARG A 48 -10.64 -7.51 -11.51
N GLY A 49 -11.37 -8.54 -11.95
CA GLY A 49 -12.52 -9.07 -11.24
C GLY A 49 -12.16 -9.68 -9.87
N LYS A 50 -13.14 -10.24 -9.17
CA LYS A 50 -12.89 -10.97 -7.90
C LYS A 50 -11.96 -12.15 -8.19
N ASP A 51 -10.92 -12.32 -7.39
CA ASP A 51 -9.93 -13.38 -7.57
C ASP A 51 -9.69 -14.15 -6.27
N THR A 52 -8.88 -15.21 -6.36
CA THR A 52 -8.61 -16.16 -5.27
C THR A 52 -7.21 -15.99 -4.67
N ALA A 53 -6.55 -14.85 -4.86
CA ALA A 53 -5.23 -14.61 -4.30
C ALA A 53 -5.24 -14.73 -2.78
N THR A 54 -4.14 -15.25 -2.25
CA THR A 54 -3.97 -15.47 -0.81
C THR A 54 -4.00 -14.16 -0.03
N THR A 55 -3.55 -13.04 -0.61
CA THR A 55 -3.64 -11.69 -0.03
C THR A 55 -3.96 -10.64 -1.08
N GLU A 56 -4.69 -9.60 -0.67
CA GLU A 56 -4.99 -8.45 -1.55
C GLU A 56 -3.72 -7.77 -2.08
N PHE A 57 -2.68 -7.69 -1.23
CA PHE A 57 -1.39 -7.08 -1.58
C PHE A 57 -0.65 -7.79 -2.72
N SER A 58 -0.74 -9.12 -2.80
CA SER A 58 0.00 -9.89 -3.81
C SER A 58 -0.32 -9.44 -5.24
N LEU A 59 -1.51 -8.88 -5.44
CA LEU A 59 -2.01 -8.37 -6.72
C LEU A 59 -1.70 -6.89 -6.94
N THR A 60 -1.61 -6.10 -5.87
CA THR A 60 -1.47 -4.64 -5.94
C THR A 60 -0.03 -4.17 -5.87
N ARG A 61 0.90 -5.01 -5.39
CA ARG A 61 2.33 -4.68 -5.22
C ARG A 61 3.04 -4.17 -6.48
N PHE A 62 2.57 -4.52 -7.68
CA PHE A 62 3.16 -4.07 -8.94
C PHE A 62 2.84 -2.60 -9.27
N LEU A 63 1.85 -2.02 -8.59
CA LEU A 63 1.47 -0.61 -8.78
C LEU A 63 2.34 0.34 -7.98
N THR A 64 3.16 -0.15 -7.04
CA THR A 64 3.99 0.68 -6.17
C THR A 64 4.91 1.64 -6.95
N PRO A 65 5.65 1.22 -8.00
CA PRO A 65 6.49 2.15 -8.77
C PRO A 65 5.68 3.22 -9.50
N TYR A 66 4.49 2.87 -10.00
CA TYR A 66 3.58 3.81 -10.67
C TYR A 66 3.04 4.85 -9.69
N LEU A 67 2.63 4.44 -8.49
CA LEU A 67 2.13 5.32 -7.43
C LEU A 67 3.23 6.24 -6.87
N ALA A 68 4.48 5.81 -6.91
CA ALA A 68 5.62 6.63 -6.53
C ALA A 68 5.99 7.71 -7.57
N ALA A 69 5.24 7.81 -8.68
CA ALA A 69 5.45 8.79 -9.75
C ALA A 69 6.86 8.75 -10.37
N TYR A 70 7.53 7.58 -10.35
CA TYR A 70 8.92 7.37 -10.80
C TYR A 70 9.98 8.24 -10.07
N ASP A 71 9.62 8.88 -8.96
CA ASP A 71 10.46 9.90 -8.31
C ASP A 71 11.45 9.30 -7.29
N GLY A 72 12.19 8.27 -7.71
CA GLY A 72 13.24 7.60 -6.93
C GLY A 72 12.98 6.12 -6.62
N TRP A 73 13.60 5.62 -5.54
CA TRP A 73 13.50 4.21 -5.12
C TRP A 73 12.12 3.90 -4.55
N SER A 74 11.45 2.91 -5.14
CA SER A 74 10.16 2.40 -4.68
C SER A 74 10.37 1.00 -4.10
N VAL A 75 10.17 0.83 -2.79
CA VAL A 75 10.30 -0.44 -2.05
C VAL A 75 9.02 -0.70 -1.29
#